data_AF-A0A957MAF7-F1
#
_entry.id   AF-A0A957MAF7-F1
#
_cell.length_a   1.000
_cell.length_b   1.000
_cell.length_c   1.000
_cell.angle_alpha   90.00
_cell.angle_beta   90.00
_cell.angle_gamma   90.00
#
_symmetry.space_group_name_H-M   'P 1'
#
loop_
_entity.id
_entity.type
_entity.pdbx_description
1 polymer ?
#
loop_
_entity_poly.entity_id
_entity_poly.type
_entity_poly.pdbx_seq_one_letter_code
_entity_poly.pdbx_strand_id
1 'polypeptide(L)'
;MKARLMLLLFAPAILAVFALASTANAAGSQGSYQPPEPLAATPGLTSISPAVFSSGVNVPVTISGTDLALVTSAALGDIPLALETVTNTQIIAVAPWSIEPGTYDLRVRTAAGMTATLPAAVTVSAAVEGWASSGPWGGDLWNVVVDPEDAARLYVSANRSGLFQTSNGGDSWEFSLIKPFAFRTQIVPTSLGQPPALYLGGDGGMGMVRSLDYGQSWALKVPAEFTELQSNGGVVVRPFAQPGHR
;
A
#
# COMPACT_ATOMS: atom_id res chain seq x y z
N MET A 1 -47.70 -9.56 -47.85
CA MET A 1 -47.09 -10.87 -47.55
C MET A 1 -46.06 -11.18 -48.64
N LYS A 2 -44.82 -11.45 -48.22
CA LYS A 2 -43.73 -12.20 -48.88
C LYS A 2 -43.17 -11.77 -50.27
N ALA A 3 -41.83 -11.65 -50.24
CA ALA A 3 -40.81 -12.08 -51.22
C ALA A 3 -40.53 -11.24 -52.49
N ARG A 4 -39.30 -10.71 -52.56
CA ARG A 4 -38.56 -10.32 -53.79
C ARG A 4 -37.24 -11.10 -53.74
N LEU A 5 -37.02 -12.12 -54.56
CA LEU A 5 -36.55 -12.14 -55.96
C LEU A 5 -35.16 -11.51 -56.13
N MET A 6 -34.14 -12.35 -56.35
CA MET A 6 -32.83 -11.94 -56.86
C MET A 6 -32.40 -12.96 -57.92
N LEU A 7 -32.21 -12.45 -59.13
CA LEU A 7 -32.05 -13.18 -60.40
C LEU A 7 -30.57 -13.24 -60.83
N LEU A 8 -30.31 -14.26 -61.63
CA LEU A 8 -29.08 -14.88 -62.14
C LEU A 8 -27.98 -14.01 -62.81
N LEU A 9 -26.74 -14.49 -62.62
CA LEU A 9 -25.62 -14.77 -63.55
C LEU A 9 -25.49 -14.00 -64.88
N PHE A 10 -24.25 -13.60 -65.25
CA PHE A 10 -23.48 -14.11 -66.41
C PHE A 10 -22.08 -13.44 -66.51
N ALA A 11 -21.06 -14.23 -66.86
CA ALA A 11 -19.67 -13.82 -67.17
C ALA A 11 -19.53 -13.46 -68.68
N PRO A 12 -18.33 -13.31 -69.30
CA PRO A 12 -17.02 -12.76 -68.90
C PRO A 12 -16.56 -11.63 -69.86
N ALA A 13 -15.46 -10.92 -69.58
CA ALA A 13 -14.74 -10.17 -70.62
C ALA A 13 -13.25 -9.99 -70.28
N ILE A 14 -12.40 -10.44 -71.22
CA ILE A 14 -10.97 -10.16 -71.29
C ILE A 14 -10.80 -8.83 -72.04
N LEU A 15 -10.02 -7.90 -71.48
CA LEU A 15 -9.38 -6.86 -72.28
C LEU A 15 -8.07 -6.43 -71.61
N ALA A 16 -6.95 -6.70 -72.26
CA ALA A 16 -5.70 -6.01 -72.01
C ALA A 16 -5.72 -4.68 -72.79
N VAL A 17 -5.05 -3.63 -72.26
CA VAL A 17 -4.01 -2.86 -72.97
C VAL A 17 -3.80 -1.43 -72.39
N PHE A 18 -2.52 -1.11 -72.16
CA PHE A 18 -1.75 0.15 -72.06
C PHE A 18 -2.09 1.28 -71.04
N ALA A 19 -1.21 1.33 -70.02
CA ALA A 19 -0.35 2.44 -69.60
C ALA A 19 -0.90 3.89 -69.50
N LEU A 20 -0.96 4.38 -68.26
CA LEU A 20 -0.51 5.73 -67.90
C LEU A 20 0.17 5.69 -66.53
N ALA A 21 1.36 6.28 -66.43
CA ALA A 21 2.09 6.45 -65.20
C ALA A 21 1.34 7.38 -64.24
N SER A 22 1.10 6.92 -63.01
CA SER A 22 0.80 7.79 -61.88
C SER A 22 1.47 7.23 -60.62
N THR A 23 2.33 8.09 -60.05
CA THR A 23 2.90 8.11 -58.69
C THR A 23 2.86 6.82 -57.88
N ALA A 24 4.05 6.29 -57.56
CA ALA A 24 4.26 5.23 -56.60
C ALA A 24 3.60 5.55 -55.24
N ASN A 25 2.51 4.88 -54.91
CA ASN A 25 2.08 4.68 -53.53
C ASN A 25 2.56 3.29 -53.10
N ALA A 26 3.74 3.26 -52.49
CA ALA A 26 4.16 2.13 -51.67
C ALA A 26 3.35 2.15 -50.37
N ALA A 27 2.14 1.58 -50.40
CA ALA A 27 1.45 1.16 -49.19
C ALA A 27 2.18 -0.10 -48.68
N GLY A 28 3.32 0.12 -48.03
CA GLY A 28 4.08 -0.93 -47.38
C GLY A 28 3.25 -1.58 -46.27
N SER A 29 3.31 -2.90 -46.19
CA SER A 29 2.89 -3.65 -45.01
C SER A 29 3.64 -3.08 -43.80
N GLN A 30 2.96 -2.31 -42.95
CA GLN A 30 3.51 -1.95 -41.65
C GLN A 30 3.53 -3.21 -40.79
N GLY A 31 4.64 -3.96 -40.87
CA GLY A 31 5.04 -4.80 -39.75
C GLY A 31 5.20 -3.85 -38.57
N SER A 32 4.35 -4.02 -37.55
CA SER A 32 4.49 -3.32 -36.28
C SER A 32 5.90 -3.57 -35.76
N TYR A 33 6.72 -2.52 -35.72
CA TYR A 33 7.99 -2.57 -35.03
C TYR A 33 7.71 -2.77 -33.54
N GLN A 34 7.89 -4.00 -33.04
CA GLN A 34 8.06 -4.26 -31.63
C GLN A 34 9.51 -3.89 -31.31
N PRO A 35 9.78 -2.86 -30.48
CA PRO A 35 11.13 -2.66 -29.95
C PRO A 35 11.60 -3.98 -29.34
N PRO A 36 12.87 -4.38 -29.50
CA PRO A 36 13.38 -5.54 -28.79
C PRO A 36 13.03 -5.35 -27.31
N GLU A 37 12.33 -6.33 -26.71
CA GLU A 37 12.14 -6.31 -25.26
C GLU A 37 13.52 -6.10 -24.63
N PRO A 38 13.63 -5.21 -23.61
CA PRO A 38 14.88 -5.04 -22.90
C PRO A 38 15.36 -6.43 -22.52
N LEU A 39 16.54 -6.84 -23.01
CA LEU A 39 17.14 -8.11 -22.63
C LEU A 39 17.16 -8.11 -21.11
N ALA A 40 16.41 -9.03 -20.49
CA ALA A 40 16.34 -9.13 -19.05
C ALA A 40 17.78 -9.33 -18.56
N ALA A 41 18.34 -8.31 -17.93
CA ALA A 41 19.68 -8.36 -17.38
C ALA A 41 19.59 -9.13 -16.06
N THR A 42 20.57 -10.00 -15.81
CA THR A 42 20.69 -10.67 -14.52
C THR A 42 20.94 -9.61 -13.46
N PRO A 43 20.11 -9.53 -12.39
CA PRO A 43 20.32 -8.53 -11.35
C PRO A 43 21.70 -8.69 -10.71
N GLY A 44 22.40 -7.59 -10.48
CA GLY A 44 23.67 -7.55 -9.77
C GLY A 44 23.47 -7.05 -8.35
N LEU A 45 23.83 -7.83 -7.33
CA LEU A 45 23.78 -7.39 -5.93
C LEU A 45 25.16 -6.91 -5.49
N THR A 46 25.23 -5.69 -4.94
CA THR A 46 26.48 -5.08 -4.47
C THR A 46 26.55 -5.05 -2.95
N SER A 47 25.46 -4.65 -2.29
CA SER A 47 25.43 -4.53 -0.83
C SER A 47 24.01 -4.50 -0.27
N ILE A 48 23.91 -4.68 1.04
CA ILE A 48 22.70 -4.45 1.84
C ILE A 48 23.08 -3.64 3.07
N SER A 49 22.25 -2.67 3.43
CA SER A 49 22.47 -1.79 4.58
C SER A 49 21.19 -1.64 5.41
N PRO A 50 21.24 -1.84 6.73
CA PRO A 50 22.40 -2.31 7.50
C PRO A 50 22.72 -3.78 7.19
N ALA A 51 24.01 -4.12 7.11
CA ALA A 51 24.49 -5.50 6.97
C ALA A 51 24.49 -6.26 8.31
N VAL A 52 24.30 -5.57 9.43
CA VAL A 52 24.25 -6.15 10.77
C VAL A 52 23.08 -5.54 11.53
N PHE A 53 22.21 -6.38 12.08
CA PHE A 53 21.08 -5.94 12.91
C PHE A 53 20.68 -7.02 13.92
N SER A 54 19.88 -6.65 14.91
CA SER A 54 19.40 -7.57 15.95
C SER A 54 18.12 -8.28 15.53
N SER A 55 17.95 -9.53 15.95
CA SER A 55 16.68 -10.24 15.88
C SER A 55 15.60 -9.55 16.73
N GLY A 56 14.32 -9.89 16.53
CA GLY A 56 13.23 -9.46 17.41
C GLY A 56 12.59 -8.10 17.11
N VAL A 57 13.04 -7.38 16.08
CA VAL A 57 12.38 -6.16 15.57
C VAL A 57 12.38 -6.14 14.05
N ASN A 58 11.39 -5.45 13.45
CA ASN A 58 11.39 -5.19 12.02
C ASN A 58 12.49 -4.18 11.67
N VAL A 59 13.34 -4.50 10.70
CA VAL A 59 14.49 -3.66 10.33
C VAL A 59 14.34 -3.21 8.87
N PRO A 60 14.29 -1.89 8.60
CA PRO A 60 14.35 -1.40 7.24
C PRO A 60 15.75 -1.65 6.66
N VAL A 61 15.81 -2.26 5.49
CA VAL A 61 17.04 -2.59 4.76
C VAL A 61 17.01 -2.01 3.36
N THR A 62 18.14 -1.47 2.94
CA THR A 62 18.38 -0.96 1.59
C THR A 62 19.35 -1.89 0.88
N ILE A 63 18.87 -2.58 -0.14
CA ILE A 63 19.67 -3.41 -1.05
C ILE A 63 20.12 -2.53 -2.20
N SER A 64 21.41 -2.55 -2.53
CA SER A 64 21.99 -1.79 -3.65
C SER A 64 22.61 -2.72 -4.69
N GLY A 65 22.50 -2.34 -5.97
CA GLY A 65 22.90 -3.20 -7.07
C GLY A 65 22.71 -2.57 -8.46
N THR A 66 22.65 -3.43 -9.47
CA THR A 66 22.36 -3.09 -10.87
C THR A 66 21.22 -3.95 -11.39
N ASP A 67 20.46 -3.42 -12.35
CA ASP A 67 19.37 -4.13 -13.04
C ASP A 67 18.30 -4.71 -12.09
N LEU A 68 18.04 -3.98 -10.99
CA LEU A 68 17.11 -4.40 -9.94
C LEU A 68 15.64 -4.08 -10.25
N ALA A 69 15.36 -3.33 -11.31
CA ALA A 69 14.02 -2.79 -11.60
C ALA A 69 12.94 -3.88 -11.81
N LEU A 70 13.35 -5.10 -12.17
CA LEU A 70 12.45 -6.23 -12.43
C LEU A 70 12.41 -7.24 -11.27
N VAL A 71 13.04 -6.93 -10.13
CA VAL A 71 13.00 -7.78 -8.94
C VAL A 71 11.60 -7.76 -8.34
N THR A 72 11.03 -8.95 -8.14
CA THR A 72 9.68 -9.15 -7.57
C THR A 72 9.70 -9.72 -6.17
N SER A 73 10.82 -10.31 -5.73
CA SER A 73 10.98 -10.83 -4.37
C SER A 73 12.42 -10.75 -3.91
N ALA A 74 12.61 -10.54 -2.60
CA ALA A 74 13.90 -10.65 -1.93
C ALA A 74 13.74 -11.47 -0.64
N ALA A 75 14.80 -12.19 -0.25
CA ALA A 75 14.82 -13.03 0.92
C ALA A 75 16.22 -13.08 1.55
N LEU A 76 16.28 -13.27 2.87
CA LEU A 76 17.48 -13.62 3.62
C LEU A 76 17.42 -15.13 3.92
N GLY A 77 18.25 -15.92 3.24
CA GLY A 77 18.10 -17.38 3.22
C GLY A 77 16.74 -17.79 2.61
N ASP A 78 15.87 -18.35 3.45
CA ASP A 78 14.49 -18.72 3.09
C ASP A 78 13.44 -17.72 3.65
N ILE A 79 13.87 -16.66 4.31
CA ILE A 79 13.00 -15.71 5.00
C ILE A 79 12.67 -14.54 4.06
N PRO A 80 11.39 -14.33 3.69
CA PRO A 80 11.01 -13.27 2.76
C PRO A 80 11.16 -11.87 3.38
N LEU A 81 11.61 -10.91 2.56
CA LEU A 81 11.61 -9.49 2.89
C LEU A 81 10.39 -8.80 2.28
N ALA A 82 9.76 -7.89 3.03
CA ALA A 82 8.65 -7.09 2.51
C ALA A 82 9.20 -5.94 1.67
N LEU A 83 9.01 -5.98 0.34
CA LEU A 83 9.50 -4.93 -0.56
C LEU A 83 8.59 -3.70 -0.50
N GLU A 84 9.19 -2.53 -0.27
CA GLU A 84 8.47 -1.24 -0.25
C GLU A 84 8.69 -0.44 -1.53
N THR A 85 9.93 -0.40 -2.03
CA THR A 85 10.29 0.36 -3.23
C THR A 85 11.36 -0.40 -4.00
N VAL A 86 11.17 -0.54 -5.31
CA VAL A 86 12.11 -1.19 -6.23
C VAL A 86 12.48 -0.20 -7.32
N THR A 87 13.78 0.06 -7.47
CA THR A 87 14.35 0.89 -8.53
C THR A 87 15.41 0.10 -9.28
N ASN A 88 16.02 0.67 -10.32
CA ASN A 88 17.06 -0.04 -11.06
C ASN A 88 18.33 -0.31 -10.25
N THR A 89 18.61 0.49 -9.22
CA THR A 89 19.86 0.43 -8.45
C THR A 89 19.66 0.15 -6.97
N GLN A 90 18.43 0.28 -6.46
CA GLN A 90 18.12 0.12 -5.04
C GLN A 90 16.77 -0.54 -4.81
N ILE A 91 16.68 -1.33 -3.75
CA ILE A 91 15.44 -1.88 -3.22
C ILE A 91 15.36 -1.51 -1.74
N ILE A 92 14.29 -0.85 -1.34
CA ILE A 92 13.93 -0.63 0.07
C ILE A 92 12.99 -1.76 0.47
N ALA A 93 13.34 -2.47 1.53
CA ALA A 93 12.56 -3.57 2.06
C ALA A 93 12.60 -3.62 3.59
N VAL A 94 11.72 -4.39 4.19
CA VAL A 94 11.69 -4.64 5.63
C VAL A 94 12.04 -6.09 5.91
N ALA A 95 13.08 -6.28 6.72
CA ALA A 95 13.43 -7.58 7.29
C ALA A 95 12.53 -7.87 8.50
N PRO A 96 11.83 -9.01 8.53
CA PRO A 96 10.89 -9.31 9.61
C PRO A 96 11.61 -9.61 10.93
N TRP A 97 10.95 -9.27 12.04
CA TRP A 97 11.44 -9.53 13.40
C TRP A 97 11.72 -11.00 13.71
N SER A 98 11.07 -11.92 13.00
CA SER A 98 11.16 -13.37 13.21
C SER A 98 12.46 -14.00 12.70
N ILE A 99 13.41 -13.22 12.17
CA ILE A 99 14.70 -13.76 11.73
C ILE A 99 15.52 -14.19 12.95
N GLU A 100 15.88 -15.47 12.98
CA GLU A 100 16.74 -16.02 14.01
C GLU A 100 18.18 -15.47 13.91
N PRO A 101 18.95 -15.48 15.01
CA PRO A 101 20.34 -15.07 14.97
C PRO A 101 21.16 -15.98 14.06
N GLY A 102 21.91 -15.39 13.13
CA GLY A 102 22.68 -16.13 12.14
C GLY A 102 23.22 -15.25 11.03
N THR A 103 24.04 -15.84 10.16
CA THR A 103 24.52 -15.19 8.94
C THR A 103 23.71 -15.69 7.76
N TYR A 104 23.17 -14.76 6.97
CA TYR A 104 22.24 -15.07 5.88
C TYR A 104 22.76 -14.55 4.54
N ASP A 105 22.52 -15.34 3.49
CA ASP A 105 22.67 -14.92 2.11
C ASP A 105 21.47 -14.08 1.69
N LEU A 106 21.71 -12.96 1.01
CA LEU A 106 20.65 -12.19 0.37
C LEU A 106 20.36 -12.78 -1.00
N ARG A 107 19.10 -13.12 -1.27
CA ARG A 107 18.63 -13.62 -2.56
C ARG A 107 17.55 -12.70 -3.12
N VAL A 108 17.64 -12.36 -4.39
CA VAL A 108 16.58 -11.66 -5.13
C VAL A 108 16.14 -12.47 -6.33
N ARG A 109 14.87 -12.37 -6.71
CA ARG A 109 14.32 -13.02 -7.91
C ARG A 109 13.52 -12.04 -8.75
N THR A 110 13.62 -12.17 -10.08
CA THR A 110 12.82 -11.40 -11.04
C THR A 110 11.60 -12.20 -11.52
N ALA A 111 10.63 -11.50 -12.13
CA ALA A 111 9.48 -12.15 -12.76
C ALA A 111 9.86 -13.16 -13.85
N ALA A 112 10.99 -12.92 -14.52
CA ALA A 112 11.54 -13.81 -15.55
C ALA A 112 12.27 -15.04 -14.99
N GLY A 113 12.29 -15.22 -13.65
CA GLY A 113 12.93 -16.35 -12.99
C GLY A 113 14.44 -16.20 -12.78
N MET A 114 15.02 -15.04 -13.10
CA MET A 114 16.44 -14.79 -12.83
C MET A 114 16.66 -14.56 -11.34
N THR A 115 17.76 -15.10 -10.81
CA THR A 115 18.10 -15.01 -9.41
C THR A 115 19.50 -14.45 -9.21
N ALA A 116 19.67 -13.57 -8.25
CA ALA A 116 20.99 -13.13 -7.79
C ALA A 116 21.13 -13.39 -6.30
N THR A 117 22.34 -13.79 -5.89
CA THR A 117 22.66 -14.11 -4.49
C THR A 117 23.91 -13.34 -4.08
N LEU A 118 23.83 -12.66 -2.94
CA LEU A 118 24.97 -12.07 -2.25
C LEU A 118 25.25 -12.95 -1.01
N PRO A 119 26.36 -13.71 -0.99
CA PRO A 119 26.65 -14.64 0.09
C PRO A 119 27.05 -13.90 1.36
N ALA A 120 26.64 -14.43 2.53
CA ALA A 120 26.94 -13.89 3.85
C ALA A 120 26.69 -12.37 3.96
N ALA A 121 25.61 -11.89 3.32
CA ALA A 121 25.32 -10.47 3.17
C ALA A 121 24.88 -9.80 4.47
N VAL A 122 24.21 -10.56 5.35
CA VAL A 122 23.63 -10.05 6.60
C VAL A 122 24.05 -10.92 7.77
N THR A 123 24.43 -10.29 8.87
CA THR A 123 24.56 -10.94 10.18
C THR A 123 23.47 -10.45 11.11
N VAL A 124 22.59 -11.36 11.52
CA VAL A 124 21.58 -11.11 12.54
C VAL A 124 22.14 -11.54 13.89
N SER A 125 22.40 -10.57 14.77
CA SER A 125 22.79 -10.86 16.14
C SER A 125 21.57 -11.21 16.98
N ALA A 126 21.75 -12.06 17.99
CA ALA A 126 20.74 -12.22 19.03
C ALA A 126 20.32 -10.84 19.53
N ALA A 127 19.01 -10.61 19.61
CA ALA A 127 18.48 -9.53 20.41
C ALA A 127 19.23 -9.57 21.74
N VAL A 128 19.89 -8.45 22.08
CA VAL A 128 20.47 -8.30 23.42
C VAL A 128 19.36 -8.66 24.39
N GLU A 129 19.58 -9.61 25.31
CA GLU A 129 18.59 -9.90 26.35
C GLU A 129 18.21 -8.59 27.03
N GLY A 130 17.02 -8.12 26.69
CA GLY A 130 16.70 -6.71 26.78
C GLY A 130 15.37 -6.47 26.12
N TRP A 131 14.54 -5.70 26.80
CA TRP A 131 13.21 -5.33 26.33
C TRP A 131 13.32 -4.56 25.02
N ALA A 132 12.90 -5.19 23.92
CA ALA A 132 12.68 -4.51 22.65
C ALA A 132 11.18 -4.19 22.53
N SER A 133 10.86 -2.93 22.22
CA SER A 133 9.48 -2.55 21.91
C SER A 133 9.12 -3.01 20.50
N SER A 134 8.06 -3.80 20.35
CA SER A 134 7.43 -4.17 19.08
C SER A 134 6.46 -3.08 18.56
N GLY A 135 6.62 -1.86 19.06
CA GLY A 135 5.65 -0.78 18.91
C GLY A 135 4.62 -0.74 20.05
N PRO A 136 3.55 0.06 19.90
CA PRO A 136 3.34 1.01 18.82
C PRO A 136 4.36 2.18 18.86
N TRP A 137 4.90 2.56 17.70
CA TRP A 137 5.93 3.60 17.60
C TRP A 137 5.31 4.99 17.48
N GLY A 138 4.86 5.54 18.61
CA GLY A 138 4.13 6.81 18.61
C GLY A 138 4.44 7.77 19.76
N GLY A 139 5.34 7.40 20.67
CA GLY A 139 5.61 8.14 21.91
C GLY A 139 4.56 7.83 22.98
N ASP A 140 4.09 8.86 23.69
CA ASP A 140 3.13 8.70 24.79
C ASP A 140 1.81 8.10 24.30
N LEU A 141 1.45 6.95 24.87
CA LEU A 141 0.19 6.27 24.60
C LEU A 141 -0.87 6.80 25.58
N TRP A 142 -2.02 7.21 25.06
CA TRP A 142 -3.05 7.86 25.86
C TRP A 142 -4.26 7.00 26.14
N ASN A 143 -4.65 6.15 25.19
CA ASN A 143 -5.77 5.24 25.36
C ASN A 143 -5.46 3.92 24.68
N VAL A 144 -5.90 2.83 25.30
CA VAL A 144 -5.92 1.49 24.73
C VAL A 144 -7.36 0.99 24.80
N VAL A 145 -7.85 0.40 23.69
CA VAL A 145 -9.17 -0.21 23.64
C VAL A 145 -9.03 -1.60 23.04
N VAL A 146 -9.63 -2.58 23.70
CA VAL A 146 -9.68 -3.98 23.27
C VAL A 146 -11.04 -4.23 22.63
N ASP A 147 -11.05 -4.89 21.48
CA ASP A 147 -12.30 -5.36 20.86
C ASP A 147 -12.95 -6.41 21.77
N PRO A 148 -14.19 -6.20 22.26
CA PRO A 148 -14.85 -7.15 23.15
C PRO A 148 -15.18 -8.49 22.47
N GLU A 149 -15.21 -8.56 21.14
CA GLU A 149 -15.47 -9.80 20.38
C GLU A 149 -14.17 -10.54 20.01
N ASP A 150 -13.03 -9.86 20.03
CA ASP A 150 -11.73 -10.41 19.66
C ASP A 150 -10.60 -9.79 20.49
N ALA A 151 -10.14 -10.50 21.53
CA ALA A 151 -9.08 -10.02 22.41
C ALA A 151 -7.72 -9.85 21.71
N ALA A 152 -7.51 -10.42 20.52
CA ALA A 152 -6.30 -10.18 19.74
C ALA A 152 -6.35 -8.84 18.99
N ARG A 153 -7.52 -8.22 18.88
CA ARG A 153 -7.71 -6.92 18.23
C ARG A 153 -7.71 -5.77 19.25
N LEU A 154 -6.70 -4.90 19.16
CA LEU A 154 -6.58 -3.74 20.02
C LEU A 154 -6.30 -2.47 19.21
N TYR A 155 -6.67 -1.34 19.78
CA TYR A 155 -6.42 -0.01 19.23
C TYR A 155 -5.77 0.86 20.29
N VAL A 156 -4.72 1.58 19.90
CA VAL A 156 -3.98 2.47 20.80
C VAL A 156 -3.84 3.84 20.17
N SER A 157 -4.29 4.89 20.88
CA SER A 157 -4.01 6.26 20.48
C SER A 157 -2.68 6.71 21.04
N ALA A 158 -1.84 7.28 20.18
CA ALA A 158 -0.55 7.84 20.53
C ALA A 158 -0.55 9.35 20.27
N ASN A 159 0.01 10.09 21.23
CA ASN A 159 0.11 11.53 21.18
C ASN A 159 0.77 11.98 19.87
N ARG A 160 0.11 12.87 19.13
CA ARG A 160 0.55 13.44 17.82
C ARG A 160 0.80 12.43 16.69
N SER A 161 0.76 11.13 16.97
CA SER A 161 1.05 10.07 16.00
C SER A 161 -0.23 9.42 15.44
N GLY A 162 -1.35 9.53 16.16
CA GLY A 162 -2.65 9.04 15.67
C GLY A 162 -3.07 7.73 16.33
N LEU A 163 -3.74 6.87 15.56
CA LEU A 163 -4.27 5.58 16.04
C LEU A 163 -3.49 4.42 15.43
N PHE A 164 -3.01 3.54 16.30
CA PHE A 164 -2.42 2.25 15.96
C PHE A 164 -3.43 1.13 16.22
N GLN A 165 -3.31 0.04 15.46
CA GLN A 165 -4.08 -1.17 15.66
C GLN A 165 -3.18 -2.40 15.67
N THR A 166 -3.67 -3.46 16.29
CA THR A 166 -3.08 -4.80 16.25
C THR A 166 -4.20 -5.82 16.07
N SER A 167 -3.88 -6.96 15.46
CA SER A 167 -4.75 -8.11 15.28
C SER A 167 -4.16 -9.40 15.90
N ASN A 168 -3.04 -9.28 16.60
CA ASN A 168 -2.29 -10.39 17.20
C ASN A 168 -1.92 -10.13 18.65
N GLY A 169 -2.79 -9.45 19.40
CA GLY A 169 -2.60 -9.28 20.85
C GLY A 169 -1.48 -8.32 21.24
N GLY A 170 -1.00 -7.49 20.30
CA GLY A 170 0.07 -6.51 20.56
C GLY A 170 1.48 -6.99 20.20
N ASP A 171 1.60 -8.19 19.59
CA ASP A 171 2.89 -8.68 19.06
C ASP A 171 3.40 -7.78 17.93
N SER A 172 2.50 -7.20 17.13
CA SER A 172 2.82 -6.16 16.14
C SER A 172 1.72 -5.11 15.99
N TRP A 173 2.13 -3.89 15.61
CA TRP A 173 1.25 -2.74 15.47
C TRP A 173 1.33 -2.11 14.08
N GLU A 174 0.19 -1.70 13.54
CA GLU A 174 0.04 -1.00 12.27
C GLU A 174 -0.64 0.36 12.48
N PHE A 175 -0.41 1.31 11.57
CA PHE A 175 -1.16 2.57 11.56
C PHE A 175 -2.59 2.31 11.05
N SER A 176 -3.60 2.63 11.87
CA SER A 176 -5.01 2.65 11.44
C SER A 176 -5.40 4.02 10.91
N LEU A 177 -4.98 5.09 11.58
CA LEU A 177 -5.31 6.45 11.17
C LEU A 177 -4.24 7.45 11.62
N ILE A 178 -3.63 8.14 10.65
CA ILE A 178 -2.72 9.26 10.93
C ILE A 178 -3.56 10.52 11.11
N LYS A 179 -3.70 10.95 12.36
CA LYS A 179 -4.25 12.25 12.71
C LYS A 179 -3.44 12.83 13.88
N PRO A 180 -2.73 13.95 13.67
CA PRO A 180 -2.16 14.67 14.81
C PRO A 180 -3.34 15.06 15.71
N PHE A 181 -3.17 14.89 17.02
CA PHE A 181 -4.20 15.16 18.04
C PHE A 181 -5.28 14.08 18.23
N ALA A 182 -5.01 12.81 17.93
CA ALA A 182 -5.86 11.71 18.38
C ALA A 182 -5.77 11.52 19.91
N PHE A 183 -6.90 11.63 20.64
CA PHE A 183 -6.93 11.42 22.10
C PHE A 183 -7.79 10.23 22.48
N ARG A 184 -9.08 10.32 22.19
CA ARG A 184 -10.11 9.43 22.73
C ARG A 184 -10.57 8.48 21.64
N THR A 185 -10.22 7.22 21.81
CA THR A 185 -10.76 6.11 21.02
C THR A 185 -11.84 5.42 21.82
N GLN A 186 -12.99 5.16 21.21
CA GLN A 186 -14.05 4.34 21.80
C GLN A 186 -14.52 3.30 20.80
N ILE A 187 -14.68 2.07 21.30
CA ILE A 187 -15.37 1.00 20.60
C ILE A 187 -16.79 0.98 21.12
N VAL A 188 -17.75 1.11 20.22
CA VAL A 188 -19.18 0.99 20.53
C VAL A 188 -19.68 -0.27 19.84
N PRO A 189 -20.16 -1.28 20.60
CA PRO A 189 -20.80 -2.45 20.03
C PRO A 189 -21.93 -2.02 19.10
N THR A 190 -21.90 -2.53 17.87
CA THR A 190 -23.05 -2.46 16.97
C THR A 190 -23.96 -3.65 17.25
N SER A 191 -25.03 -3.81 16.49
CA SER A 191 -25.89 -5.00 16.61
C SER A 191 -25.06 -6.29 16.52
N LEU A 192 -25.44 -7.32 17.29
CA LEU A 192 -24.77 -8.62 17.31
C LEU A 192 -24.48 -9.14 15.89
N GLY A 193 -23.22 -9.51 15.63
CA GLY A 193 -22.77 -10.01 14.33
C GLY A 193 -22.47 -8.92 13.29
N GLN A 194 -22.33 -7.66 13.71
CA GLN A 194 -21.81 -6.57 12.88
C GLN A 194 -20.50 -6.06 13.49
N PRO A 195 -19.56 -5.56 12.67
CA PRO A 195 -18.37 -4.90 13.18
C PRO A 195 -18.76 -3.75 14.13
N PRO A 196 -18.16 -3.66 15.34
CA PRO A 196 -18.34 -2.51 16.21
C PRO A 196 -17.95 -1.22 15.49
N ALA A 197 -18.61 -0.15 15.90
CA ALA A 197 -18.27 1.17 15.41
C ALA A 197 -17.10 1.71 16.22
N LEU A 198 -16.03 2.11 15.54
CA LEU A 198 -14.95 2.84 16.18
C LEU A 198 -15.23 4.33 16.06
N TYR A 199 -15.07 5.03 17.17
CA TYR A 199 -15.10 6.49 17.21
C TYR A 199 -13.76 6.99 17.68
N LEU A 200 -13.19 7.92 16.92
CA LEU A 200 -11.98 8.62 17.31
C LEU A 200 -12.28 10.11 17.34
N GLY A 201 -12.03 10.70 18.50
CA GLY A 201 -12.10 12.13 18.73
C GLY A 201 -10.80 12.66 19.31
N GLY A 202 -10.61 13.96 19.18
CA GLY A 202 -9.46 14.63 19.73
C GLY A 202 -9.51 16.13 19.50
N ASP A 203 -8.50 16.82 20.01
CA ASP A 203 -8.44 18.28 19.97
C ASP A 203 -7.82 18.79 18.66
N GLY A 204 -7.44 20.07 18.61
CA GLY A 204 -6.73 20.63 17.45
C GLY A 204 -7.55 20.72 16.15
N GLY A 205 -8.88 20.61 16.23
CA GLY A 205 -9.76 20.72 15.06
C GLY A 205 -9.88 19.45 14.21
N MET A 206 -9.43 18.29 14.69
CA MET A 206 -9.55 17.01 13.97
C MET A 206 -11.02 16.61 13.70
N GLY A 207 -11.96 17.07 14.53
CA GLY A 207 -13.35 16.64 14.49
C GLY A 207 -13.52 15.21 15.02
N MET A 208 -14.76 14.71 14.96
CA MET A 208 -15.07 13.31 15.29
C MET A 208 -15.01 12.49 14.01
N VAL A 209 -14.31 11.36 14.01
CA VAL A 209 -14.32 10.41 12.90
C VAL A 209 -14.88 9.07 13.36
N ARG A 210 -15.50 8.33 12.44
CA ARG A 210 -16.09 7.03 12.69
C ARG A 210 -15.63 6.01 11.66
N SER A 211 -15.31 4.80 12.11
CA SER A 211 -15.14 3.61 11.27
C SER A 211 -16.25 2.59 11.55
N LEU A 212 -16.60 1.81 10.52
CA LEU A 212 -17.56 0.69 10.56
C LEU A 212 -16.93 -0.63 10.09
N ASP A 213 -15.62 -0.64 9.92
CA ASP A 213 -14.85 -1.71 9.29
C ASP A 213 -13.52 -1.92 10.03
N TYR A 214 -13.58 -1.89 11.37
CA TYR A 214 -12.43 -2.14 12.23
C TYR A 214 -11.23 -1.19 12.00
N GLY A 215 -11.50 0.05 11.59
CA GLY A 215 -10.47 1.06 11.40
C GLY A 215 -9.77 0.98 10.05
N GLN A 216 -10.30 0.19 9.10
CA GLN A 216 -9.81 0.16 7.72
C GLN A 216 -10.17 1.44 6.95
N SER A 217 -11.34 2.01 7.24
CA SER A 217 -11.75 3.30 6.69
C SER A 217 -12.43 4.20 7.73
N TRP A 218 -12.26 5.51 7.57
CA TRP A 218 -12.74 6.50 8.52
C TRP A 218 -13.53 7.60 7.81
N ALA A 219 -14.73 7.88 8.31
CA ALA A 219 -15.59 8.96 7.84
C ALA A 219 -15.66 10.08 8.88
N LEU A 220 -15.41 11.32 8.44
CA LEU A 220 -15.61 12.50 9.27
C LEU A 220 -17.10 12.65 9.63
N LYS A 221 -17.36 12.88 10.91
CA LYS A 221 -18.67 13.20 11.47
C LYS A 221 -18.66 14.66 11.90
N VAL A 222 -18.92 15.52 10.94
CA VAL A 222 -19.31 16.92 11.20
C VAL A 222 -20.84 16.96 11.22
N PRO A 223 -21.48 17.54 12.25
CA PRO A 223 -22.91 17.84 12.16
C PRO A 223 -23.17 18.77 10.97
N ALA A 224 -24.27 18.54 10.24
CA ALA A 224 -24.55 19.25 9.00
C ALA A 224 -24.54 20.78 9.20
N GLU A 225 -24.98 21.27 10.36
CA GLU A 225 -24.97 22.69 10.72
C GLU A 225 -23.57 23.35 10.75
N PHE A 226 -22.48 22.59 10.82
CA PHE A 226 -21.11 23.13 10.78
C PHE A 226 -20.44 23.01 9.39
N THR A 227 -21.12 22.41 8.42
CA THR A 227 -20.59 22.23 7.05
C THR A 227 -20.67 23.53 6.25
N GLU A 228 -21.67 24.39 6.51
CA GLU A 228 -21.83 25.71 5.87
C GLU A 228 -20.79 26.76 6.32
N LEU A 229 -20.14 26.57 7.47
CA LEU A 229 -19.20 27.56 8.01
C LEU A 229 -17.81 27.51 7.35
N GLN A 230 -17.47 26.43 6.64
CA GLN A 230 -16.18 26.29 5.98
C GLN A 230 -16.15 26.88 4.55
N SER A 231 -17.30 27.06 3.89
CA SER A 231 -17.34 27.61 2.53
C SER A 231 -17.21 29.13 2.45
N ASN A 232 -17.43 29.85 3.56
CA ASN A 232 -17.53 31.32 3.55
C ASN A 232 -16.46 32.07 4.37
N GLY A 233 -15.36 31.42 4.77
CA GLY A 233 -14.16 32.12 5.25
C GLY A 233 -14.31 33.04 6.47
N GLY A 234 -15.36 32.88 7.27
CA GLY A 234 -15.61 33.73 8.44
C GLY A 234 -16.37 33.00 9.53
N VAL A 235 -15.74 32.89 10.71
CA VAL A 235 -16.42 32.40 11.91
C VAL A 235 -17.27 33.55 12.47
N VAL A 236 -18.59 33.47 12.34
CA VAL A 236 -19.50 34.24 13.19
C VAL A 236 -20.02 33.30 14.26
N VAL A 237 -19.41 33.36 15.45
CA VAL A 237 -20.01 32.77 16.65
C VAL A 237 -21.21 33.63 17.01
N ARG A 238 -22.42 33.16 16.72
CA ARG A 238 -23.61 33.71 17.40
C ARG A 238 -23.74 32.98 18.73
N PRO A 239 -23.70 33.68 19.88
CA PRO A 239 -23.93 33.04 21.17
C PRO A 239 -25.34 32.45 21.18
N PHE A 240 -25.47 31.26 21.78
CA PHE A 240 -26.75 30.59 22.01
C PHE A 240 -27.74 31.59 22.63
N ALA A 241 -28.86 31.84 21.94
CA ALA A 241 -29.99 32.48 22.59
C ALA A 241 -30.48 31.52 23.68
N GLN A 242 -30.32 31.93 24.94
CA GLN A 242 -30.88 31.19 26.07
C GLN A 242 -32.41 31.09 25.88
N PRO A 243 -33.02 29.90 26.02
CA PRO A 243 -34.48 29.80 26.08
C PRO A 243 -34.98 30.64 27.26
N GLY A 244 -35.89 31.57 26.98
CA GLY A 244 -36.41 32.51 27.97
C GLY A 244 -36.95 31.81 29.22
N HIS A 245 -36.43 32.22 30.38
CA HIS A 245 -37.11 32.01 31.64
C HIS A 245 -38.42 32.81 31.62
N ARG A 246 -39.54 32.11 31.73
CA ARG A 246 -40.80 32.68 32.22
C ARG A 246 -40.83 32.60 33.73
#